data_AF-X1ICN4-F1
#
_entry.id   AF-X1ICN4-F1
#
_cell.length_a   1.000
_cell.length_b   1.000
_cell.length_c   1.000
_cell.angle_alpha   90.00
_cell.angle_beta   90.00
_cell.angle_gamma   90.00
#
_symmetry.space_group_name_H-M   'P 1'
#
loop_
_entity.id
_entity.type
_entity.pdbx_description
1 polymer ?
#
loop_
_entity_poly.entity_id
_entity_poly.type
_entity_poly.pdbx_seq_one_letter_code
_entity_poly.pdbx_strand_id
1 'polypeptide(L)'
;MVIKYNIGKNEYRNWIVGETDFQPEYLGKFETIFTLSNGYMGVRAATEETYREEIRGCYIAGLFDKFPGEVTELANIPDWLNVDLKLDGEKFDLKTGNILSYRRQINIKDGQLIRNIEWESPTGKKTRLTFERFVSLKNLHFAALKVKIVPL
;
A
#
# COMPACT_ATOMS: atom_id res chain seq x y z
N MET A 1 -17.50 -8.73 4.94
CA MET A 1 -16.23 -9.10 4.28
C MET A 1 -15.46 -7.80 4.06
N VAL A 2 -14.19 -7.73 4.46
CA VAL A 2 -13.37 -6.50 4.42
C VAL A 2 -13.07 -6.04 2.99
N ILE A 3 -13.07 -6.98 2.02
CA ILE A 3 -12.91 -6.67 0.60
C ILE A 3 -14.26 -6.47 -0.10
N LYS A 4 -14.32 -5.48 -0.98
CA LYS A 4 -15.44 -5.18 -1.88
C LYS A 4 -14.93 -5.03 -3.31
N TYR A 5 -15.57 -5.70 -4.26
CA TYR A 5 -15.09 -5.80 -5.65
C TYR A 5 -15.74 -4.82 -6.64
N ASN A 6 -16.73 -4.05 -6.19
CA ASN A 6 -17.60 -3.25 -7.05
C ASN A 6 -17.88 -1.85 -6.48
N ILE A 7 -16.90 -1.26 -5.78
CA ILE A 7 -17.10 0.04 -5.11
C ILE A 7 -16.98 1.25 -6.06
N GLY A 8 -16.56 1.01 -7.29
CA GLY A 8 -16.44 2.05 -8.31
C GLY A 8 -17.79 2.57 -8.79
N LYS A 9 -17.82 3.83 -9.21
CA LYS A 9 -19.02 4.54 -9.70
C LYS A 9 -18.75 5.13 -11.08
N ASN A 10 -19.82 5.47 -11.80
CA ASN A 10 -19.76 6.10 -13.12
C ASN A 10 -18.84 5.32 -14.08
N GLU A 11 -17.87 5.98 -14.71
CA GLU A 11 -16.90 5.37 -15.63
C GLU A 11 -15.95 4.33 -14.99
N TYR A 12 -15.93 4.24 -13.65
CA TYR A 12 -15.15 3.27 -12.88
C TYR A 12 -16.03 2.16 -12.28
N ARG A 13 -17.30 2.05 -12.67
CA ARG A 13 -18.17 0.94 -12.24
C ARG A 13 -17.50 -0.40 -12.56
N ASN A 14 -17.41 -1.28 -11.56
CA ASN A 14 -16.73 -2.59 -11.62
C ASN A 14 -15.20 -2.53 -11.85
N TRP A 15 -14.57 -1.35 -11.79
CA TRP A 15 -13.11 -1.19 -11.92
C TRP A 15 -12.38 -0.99 -10.59
N ILE A 16 -13.11 -0.83 -9.48
CA ILE A 16 -12.50 -0.56 -8.18
C ILE A 16 -12.73 -1.72 -7.23
N VAL A 17 -11.63 -2.32 -6.79
CA VAL A 17 -11.59 -3.28 -5.68
C VAL A 17 -11.04 -2.55 -4.46
N GLY A 18 -11.67 -2.71 -3.29
CA GLY A 18 -11.24 -2.02 -2.09
C GLY A 18 -11.37 -2.83 -0.80
N GLU A 19 -10.49 -2.52 0.12
CA GLU A 19 -10.45 -2.92 1.52
C GLU A 19 -11.09 -1.78 2.35
N THR A 20 -12.13 -2.10 3.12
CA THR A 20 -12.89 -1.08 3.88
C THR A 20 -12.46 -0.90 5.31
N ASP A 21 -11.67 -1.83 5.85
CA ASP A 21 -11.27 -1.83 7.25
C ASP A 21 -9.84 -2.36 7.35
N PHE A 22 -9.05 -1.79 8.25
CA PHE A 22 -7.70 -2.26 8.50
C PHE A 22 -7.73 -3.41 9.50
N GLN A 23 -7.15 -4.55 9.12
CA GLN A 23 -7.02 -5.74 9.95
C GLN A 23 -5.62 -6.31 9.76
N PRO A 24 -4.72 -6.20 10.75
CA PRO A 24 -3.31 -6.61 10.63
C PRO A 24 -3.12 -8.05 10.13
N GLU A 25 -4.02 -8.96 10.51
CA GLU A 25 -3.99 -10.37 10.11
C GLU A 25 -4.19 -10.59 8.59
N TYR A 26 -4.72 -9.58 7.87
CA TYR A 26 -4.94 -9.64 6.43
C TYR A 26 -3.92 -8.85 5.60
N LEU A 27 -2.88 -8.27 6.23
CA LEU A 27 -1.84 -7.49 5.53
C LEU A 27 -1.23 -8.28 4.36
N GLY A 28 -0.71 -9.48 4.60
CA GLY A 28 -0.14 -10.36 3.58
C GLY A 28 -1.08 -10.68 2.40
N LYS A 29 -2.39 -10.76 2.67
CA LYS A 29 -3.42 -10.99 1.66
C LYS A 29 -3.63 -9.75 0.78
N PHE A 30 -3.85 -8.58 1.38
CA PHE A 30 -4.08 -7.35 0.62
C PHE A 30 -2.83 -6.83 -0.08
N GLU A 31 -1.65 -7.12 0.46
CA GLU A 31 -0.38 -6.92 -0.23
C GLU A 31 -0.31 -7.65 -1.56
N THR A 32 -0.76 -8.90 -1.61
CA THR A 32 -0.83 -9.68 -2.86
C THR A 32 -1.93 -9.16 -3.78
N ILE A 33 -3.15 -9.00 -3.27
CA ILE A 33 -4.32 -8.61 -4.08
C ILE A 33 -4.14 -7.24 -4.75
N PHE A 34 -3.50 -6.29 -4.07
CA PHE A 34 -3.30 -4.92 -4.57
C PHE A 34 -1.89 -4.66 -5.12
N THR A 35 -1.11 -5.72 -5.43
CA THR A 35 0.24 -5.57 -5.99
C THR A 35 0.20 -4.71 -7.26
N LEU A 36 1.13 -3.78 -7.36
CA LEU A 36 1.29 -2.92 -8.54
C LEU A 36 2.43 -3.46 -9.40
N SER A 37 2.22 -3.55 -10.71
CA SER A 37 3.26 -4.01 -11.63
C SER A 37 3.06 -3.47 -13.04
N ASN A 38 4.16 -3.31 -13.77
CA ASN A 38 4.19 -2.99 -15.20
C ASN A 38 4.85 -4.09 -16.05
N GLY A 39 5.06 -5.29 -15.47
CA GLY A 39 5.76 -6.41 -16.11
C GLY A 39 7.29 -6.36 -15.97
N TYR A 40 7.88 -5.19 -15.72
CA TYR A 40 9.30 -5.04 -15.37
C TYR A 40 9.50 -4.92 -13.86
N MET A 41 8.80 -3.99 -13.20
CA MET A 41 8.83 -3.76 -11.77
C MET A 41 7.52 -4.26 -11.15
N GLY A 42 7.62 -5.07 -10.10
CA GLY A 42 6.47 -5.52 -9.29
C GLY A 42 6.66 -5.13 -7.83
N VAL A 43 5.70 -4.44 -7.25
CA VAL A 43 5.77 -3.95 -5.87
C VAL A 43 4.55 -4.42 -5.10
N ARG A 44 4.80 -5.27 -4.10
CA ARG A 44 3.77 -5.76 -3.19
C ARG A 44 3.09 -4.59 -2.52
N ALA A 45 1.81 -4.77 -2.25
CA ALA A 45 1.00 -3.71 -1.70
C ALA A 45 1.15 -3.62 -0.18
N ALA A 46 2.37 -3.48 0.34
CA ALA A 46 2.55 -3.19 1.77
C ALA A 46 1.97 -1.80 2.11
N THR A 47 1.56 -1.59 3.35
CA THR A 47 1.24 -0.24 3.85
C THR A 47 2.49 0.64 3.81
N GLU A 48 2.33 1.96 3.79
CA GLU A 48 3.50 2.85 3.76
C GLU A 48 4.28 2.81 5.08
N GLU A 49 3.58 2.83 6.22
CA GLU A 49 4.11 2.48 7.53
C GLU A 49 4.31 0.96 7.69
N THR A 50 5.16 0.57 8.65
CA THR A 50 5.55 -0.83 8.88
C THR A 50 4.76 -1.51 9.98
N TYR A 51 4.51 -2.80 9.79
CA TYR A 51 3.87 -3.69 10.75
C TYR A 51 4.62 -5.02 10.84
N ARG A 52 4.35 -5.83 11.87
CA ARG A 52 5.03 -7.11 12.06
C ARG A 52 4.54 -8.20 11.11
N GLU A 53 3.26 -8.14 10.73
CA GLU A 53 2.54 -9.15 9.95
C GLU A 53 2.66 -8.93 8.43
N GLU A 54 3.38 -7.90 8.01
CA GLU A 54 3.53 -7.53 6.61
C GLU A 54 4.59 -8.36 5.90
N ILE A 55 4.44 -8.52 4.58
CA ILE A 55 5.46 -9.09 3.69
C ILE A 55 5.76 -8.07 2.60
N ARG A 56 6.78 -7.24 2.83
CA ARG A 56 7.20 -6.22 1.86
C ARG A 56 8.01 -6.86 0.74
N GLY A 57 7.81 -6.39 -0.49
CA GLY A 57 8.52 -6.93 -1.65
C GLY A 57 8.51 -5.98 -2.83
N CYS A 58 9.69 -5.78 -3.42
CA CYS A 58 9.88 -5.06 -4.65
C CYS A 58 10.78 -5.91 -5.55
N TYR A 59 10.36 -6.15 -6.78
CA TYR A 59 11.01 -7.10 -7.67
C TYR A 59 11.20 -6.51 -9.06
N ILE A 60 12.32 -6.86 -9.69
CA ILE A 60 12.65 -6.47 -11.05
C ILE A 60 12.75 -7.73 -11.91
N ALA A 61 11.99 -7.79 -13.00
CA ALA A 61 12.02 -8.89 -13.93
C ALA A 61 13.44 -9.10 -14.47
N GLY A 62 13.93 -10.34 -14.36
CA GLY A 62 15.29 -10.70 -14.77
C GLY A 62 16.36 -10.50 -13.70
N LEU A 63 16.05 -9.91 -12.55
CA LEU A 63 16.98 -9.78 -11.43
C LEU A 63 16.84 -10.97 -10.48
N PHE A 64 17.68 -11.98 -10.71
CA PHE A 64 17.75 -13.18 -9.87
C PHE A 64 19.04 -13.19 -9.06
N ASP A 65 18.96 -13.79 -7.87
CA ASP A 65 20.13 -14.07 -7.05
C ASP A 65 20.08 -15.52 -6.56
N LYS A 66 21.23 -16.05 -6.16
CA LYS A 66 21.36 -17.39 -5.60
C LYS A 66 22.36 -17.37 -4.45
N PHE A 67 21.87 -17.54 -3.24
CA PHE A 67 22.74 -17.76 -2.10
C PHE A 67 23.42 -19.15 -2.20
N PRO A 68 24.69 -19.31 -1.80
CA PRO A 68 25.36 -20.60 -1.84
C PRO A 68 24.59 -21.70 -1.11
N GLY A 69 24.22 -22.76 -1.83
CA GLY A 69 23.45 -23.90 -1.30
C GLY A 69 21.94 -23.84 -1.52
N GLU A 70 21.41 -22.74 -2.07
CA GLU A 70 19.97 -22.56 -2.31
C GLU A 70 19.62 -22.62 -3.81
N VAL A 71 18.33 -22.54 -4.14
CA VAL A 71 17.85 -22.39 -5.52
C VAL A 71 17.93 -20.92 -5.96
N THR A 72 17.92 -20.69 -7.27
CA THR A 72 17.88 -19.32 -7.81
C THR A 72 16.48 -18.74 -7.65
N GLU A 73 16.39 -17.54 -7.08
CA GLU A 73 15.13 -16.86 -6.78
C GLU A 73 15.14 -15.41 -7.29
N LEU A 74 13.95 -14.84 -7.48
CA LEU A 74 13.81 -13.44 -7.86
C LEU A 74 14.23 -12.56 -6.68
N ALA A 75 15.23 -11.70 -6.89
CA ALA A 75 15.78 -10.89 -5.82
C ALA A 75 14.77 -9.85 -5.36
N ASN A 76 14.54 -9.79 -4.04
CA ASN A 76 13.81 -8.70 -3.41
C ASN A 76 14.74 -7.48 -3.29
N ILE A 77 14.45 -6.40 -4.00
CA ILE A 77 15.26 -5.17 -4.01
C ILE A 77 14.91 -4.27 -2.81
N PRO A 78 15.73 -3.25 -2.50
CA PRO A 78 15.44 -2.32 -1.42
C PRO A 78 14.05 -1.70 -1.52
N ASP A 79 13.36 -1.64 -0.38
CA ASP A 79 12.03 -1.07 -0.29
C ASP A 79 12.06 0.46 -0.41
N TRP A 80 11.29 0.99 -1.35
CA TRP A 80 11.13 2.42 -1.59
C TRP A 80 9.77 2.95 -1.10
N LEU A 81 8.87 2.09 -0.63
CA LEU A 81 7.52 2.45 -0.16
C LEU A 81 7.48 2.87 1.31
N ASN A 82 8.52 2.59 2.10
CA ASN A 82 8.50 2.86 3.52
C ASN A 82 8.43 4.37 3.82
N VAL A 83 7.43 4.77 4.61
CA VAL A 83 7.29 6.13 5.14
C VAL A 83 7.00 6.04 6.63
N ASP A 84 7.94 6.48 7.46
CA ASP A 84 7.73 6.66 8.91
C ASP A 84 7.24 8.08 9.20
N LEU A 85 6.06 8.20 9.80
CA LEU A 85 5.40 9.47 10.06
C LEU A 85 5.29 9.73 11.56
N LYS A 86 5.72 10.92 11.98
CA LYS A 86 5.43 11.47 13.30
C LYS A 86 4.56 12.71 13.15
N LEU A 87 3.36 12.66 13.72
CA LEU A 87 2.36 13.72 13.68
C LEU A 87 2.27 14.32 15.08
N ASP A 88 2.67 15.59 15.22
CA ASP A 88 2.73 16.28 16.53
C ASP A 88 3.53 15.51 17.60
N GLY A 89 4.63 14.86 17.17
CA GLY A 89 5.49 14.06 18.05
C GLY A 89 5.02 12.61 18.27
N GLU A 90 3.80 12.25 17.86
CA GLU A 90 3.26 10.89 17.97
C GLU A 90 3.51 10.09 16.69
N LYS A 91 3.95 8.84 16.83
CA LYS A 91 4.11 7.94 15.68
C LYS A 91 2.73 7.61 15.10
N PHE A 92 2.56 7.81 13.80
CA PHE A 92 1.39 7.31 13.08
C PHE A 92 1.48 5.79 12.98
N ASP A 93 0.50 5.11 13.58
CA ASP A 93 0.42 3.65 13.60
C ASP A 93 -1.05 3.28 13.78
N LEU A 94 -1.61 2.47 12.87
CA LEU A 94 -3.02 2.08 12.90
C LEU A 94 -3.33 1.10 14.04
N LYS A 95 -2.32 0.52 14.70
CA LYS A 95 -2.48 -0.29 15.91
C LYS A 95 -2.49 0.55 17.19
N THR A 96 -1.95 1.77 17.16
CA THR A 96 -1.89 2.66 18.33
C THR A 96 -2.58 3.99 18.01
N GLY A 97 -3.89 4.04 18.26
CA GLY A 97 -4.77 5.18 17.97
C GLY A 97 -6.14 4.69 17.54
N ASN A 98 -7.06 5.61 17.22
CA ASN A 98 -8.39 5.25 16.72
C ASN A 98 -8.47 5.48 15.21
N ILE A 99 -8.89 4.45 14.48
CA ILE A 99 -9.19 4.55 13.06
C ILE A 99 -10.63 5.07 12.93
N LEU A 100 -10.79 6.35 12.60
CA LEU A 100 -12.10 6.98 12.39
C LEU A 100 -12.68 6.63 11.03
N SER A 101 -11.83 6.50 10.02
CA SER A 101 -12.19 6.05 8.68
C SER A 101 -10.99 5.36 8.01
N TYR A 102 -11.24 4.28 7.28
CA TYR A 102 -10.23 3.60 6.48
C TYR A 102 -10.82 3.20 5.14
N ARG A 103 -10.02 3.37 4.09
CA ARG A 103 -10.31 2.81 2.78
C ARG A 103 -9.04 2.67 1.98
N ARG A 104 -8.78 1.48 1.46
CA ARG A 104 -7.70 1.23 0.51
C ARG A 104 -8.29 0.61 -0.75
N GLN A 105 -7.93 1.13 -1.92
CA GLN A 105 -8.56 0.71 -3.17
C GLN A 105 -7.59 0.74 -4.33
N ILE A 106 -7.65 -0.28 -5.17
CA ILE A 106 -6.99 -0.31 -6.47
C ILE A 106 -8.01 -0.05 -7.56
N ASN A 107 -7.66 0.85 -8.48
CA ASN A 107 -8.37 0.99 -9.73
C ASN A 107 -7.70 0.12 -10.78
N ILE A 108 -8.34 -0.99 -11.15
CA ILE A 108 -7.80 -1.93 -12.13
C ILE A 108 -7.90 -1.40 -13.58
N LYS A 109 -8.53 -0.23 -13.79
CA LYS A 109 -8.60 0.43 -15.10
C LYS A 109 -7.33 1.21 -15.42
N ASP A 110 -6.74 1.88 -14.43
CA ASP A 110 -5.58 2.77 -14.60
C ASP A 110 -4.35 2.36 -13.77
N GLY A 111 -4.49 1.38 -12.87
CA GLY A 111 -3.40 0.86 -12.05
C GLY A 111 -3.05 1.73 -10.83
N GLN A 112 -3.88 2.69 -10.45
CA GLN A 112 -3.65 3.51 -9.26
C GLN A 112 -4.15 2.83 -7.99
N LEU A 113 -3.31 2.81 -6.95
CA LEU A 113 -3.67 2.40 -5.59
C LEU A 113 -3.77 3.65 -4.70
N ILE A 114 -4.91 3.80 -4.04
CA ILE A 114 -5.18 4.91 -3.12
C ILE A 114 -5.56 4.36 -1.75
N ARG A 115 -4.97 4.92 -0.69
CA ARG A 115 -5.34 4.64 0.71
C ARG A 115 -5.71 5.95 1.40
N ASN A 116 -6.93 6.02 1.93
CA ASN A 116 -7.45 7.14 2.70
C ASN A 116 -7.69 6.69 4.14
N ILE A 117 -7.25 7.51 5.08
CA ILE A 117 -7.30 7.23 6.51
C ILE A 117 -7.68 8.51 7.22
N GLU A 118 -8.65 8.43 8.13
CA GLU A 118 -8.83 9.42 9.19
C GLU A 118 -8.45 8.74 10.49
N TRP A 119 -7.43 9.28 11.15
CA TRP A 119 -6.83 8.70 12.34
C TRP A 119 -6.84 9.73 13.47
N GLU A 120 -7.20 9.27 14.65
CA GLU A 120 -7.09 10.02 15.89
C GLU A 120 -5.95 9.42 16.72
N SER A 121 -4.98 10.26 17.07
CA SER A 121 -3.83 9.86 17.87
C SER A 121 -4.25 9.49 19.30
N PRO A 122 -3.39 8.77 20.05
CA PRO A 122 -3.61 8.53 21.47
C PRO A 122 -3.89 9.79 22.30
N THR A 123 -3.37 10.96 21.91
CA THR A 123 -3.68 12.25 22.57
C THR A 123 -4.93 12.97 22.02
N GLY A 124 -5.66 12.37 21.09
CA GLY A 124 -6.91 12.90 20.53
C GLY A 124 -6.75 13.84 19.33
N LYS A 125 -5.56 13.94 18.73
CA LYS A 125 -5.32 14.76 17.53
C LYS A 125 -5.81 14.02 16.29
N LYS A 126 -6.58 14.69 15.44
CA LYS A 126 -7.17 14.08 14.24
C LYS A 126 -6.41 14.50 13.00
N THR A 127 -6.08 13.53 12.15
CA THR A 127 -5.40 13.76 10.89
C THR A 127 -6.01 12.90 9.80
N ARG A 128 -6.21 13.48 8.62
CA ARG A 128 -6.52 12.75 7.38
C ARG A 128 -5.24 12.52 6.59
N LEU A 129 -4.96 11.27 6.28
CA LEU A 129 -3.85 10.85 5.42
C LEU A 129 -4.41 10.26 4.12
N THR A 130 -3.84 10.68 3.00
CA THR A 130 -4.10 10.10 1.68
C THR A 130 -2.77 9.68 1.06
N PHE A 131 -2.63 8.39 0.76
CA PHE A 131 -1.52 7.82 0.03
C PHE A 131 -1.99 7.46 -1.37
N GLU A 132 -1.26 7.87 -2.40
CA GLU A 132 -1.54 7.58 -3.81
C GLU A 132 -0.27 7.05 -4.46
N ARG A 133 -0.34 5.87 -5.10
CA ARG A 133 0.82 5.30 -5.76
C ARG A 133 0.49 4.48 -7.00
N PHE A 134 1.46 4.39 -7.89
CA PHE A 134 1.40 3.59 -9.12
C PHE A 134 2.80 3.14 -9.53
N VAL A 135 2.85 2.10 -10.37
CA VAL A 135 4.04 1.68 -11.13
C VAL A 135 3.75 1.97 -12.60
N SER A 136 4.57 2.78 -13.26
CA SER A 136 4.24 3.31 -14.59
C SER A 136 4.29 2.23 -15.67
N LEU A 137 3.22 2.09 -16.44
CA LEU A 137 3.22 1.22 -17.61
C LEU A 137 4.01 1.80 -18.80
N LYS A 138 4.14 3.14 -18.87
CA LYS A 138 4.82 3.84 -19.97
C LYS A 138 6.33 3.95 -19.75
N ASN A 139 6.76 4.21 -18.52
CA ASN A 139 8.18 4.28 -18.15
C ASN A 139 8.48 3.15 -17.17
N LEU A 140 9.05 2.06 -17.68
CA LEU A 140 9.15 0.81 -16.93
C LEU A 140 9.93 0.93 -15.61
N HIS A 141 10.86 1.89 -15.51
CA HIS A 141 11.71 2.07 -14.34
C HIS A 141 11.18 3.14 -13.38
N PHE A 142 9.96 3.65 -13.61
CA PHE A 142 9.37 4.72 -12.82
C PHE A 142 8.17 4.24 -12.02
N ALA A 143 8.22 4.53 -10.72
CA ALA A 143 7.10 4.41 -9.80
C ALA A 143 7.06 5.66 -8.91
N ALA A 144 5.90 5.96 -8.34
CA ALA A 144 5.74 7.12 -7.49
C ALA A 144 4.79 6.84 -6.33
N LEU A 145 5.10 7.46 -5.19
CA LEU A 145 4.24 7.55 -4.01
C LEU A 145 4.05 9.03 -3.70
N LYS A 146 2.79 9.42 -3.50
CA LYS A 146 2.40 10.73 -3.01
C LYS A 146 1.70 10.57 -1.68
N VAL A 147 2.09 11.38 -0.71
CA VAL A 147 1.47 11.45 0.61
C VAL A 147 0.88 12.84 0.80
N LYS A 148 -0.40 12.89 1.18
CA LYS A 148 -1.09 14.12 1.58
C LYS A 148 -1.53 13.98 3.03
N ILE A 149 -1.20 14.97 3.84
CA ILE A 149 -1.48 15.00 5.27
C ILE A 149 -2.28 16.29 5.55
N VAL A 150 -3.44 16.15 6.21
CA VAL A 150 -4.33 17.27 6.52
C VAL A 150 -4.79 17.13 7.98
N PRO A 151 -4.40 18.04 8.89
CA PRO A 151 -4.99 18.13 10.22
C PRO A 151 -6.50 18.36 10.13
N LEU A 152 -7.28 17.72 11.01
CA LEU A 152 -8.74 17.81 11.07
C LEU A 152 -9.24 18.60 12.27
#